data_AF-A0A3Q1H9I4-F1
#
_entry.id   AF-A0A3Q1H9I4-F1
#
_cell.length_a   1.000
_cell.length_b   1.000
_cell.length_c   1.000
_cell.angle_alpha   90.00
_cell.angle_beta   90.00
_cell.angle_gamma   90.00
#
_symmetry.space_group_name_H-M   'P 1'
#
loop_
_entity.id
_entity.type
_entity.pdbx_description
1 polymer ?
#
loop_
_entity_poly.entity_id
_entity_poly.type
_entity_poly.pdbx_seq_one_letter_code
_entity_poly.pdbx_strand_id
1 'polypeptide(L)'
;MGFELHFIVPLIYYFSIPIQNGQSWTVNNCTTATCTNGKITEAKAVCPSSPIPICSNGRNVSKVYDDNGCCFHYECECVCSVWGGSHYITFDGTSYSFNENCSYHLVKEIISKYNLSIIVNNHYCDSSNSTFCPKALIVTYQSYKVVLTQSKTSGTEVYINQKRIYPAYSNADLRLTSTDMVITLEIEAINAKVIYRGSSFSIDLPYSLFEGNTEGQCGTCDNSQVNECRSPNGQVESCSESAGQWKVPGTSCVTPTSPPVTTSAPRTSSEPLHSTTEHVCQSDICDLLTSSVFASCNAVISPASFVKACLSDACNSGNNTCSSLESYATECSNAGVCVDWRNATNGLCEHKCPGNKVYMACGPSVEPTCSSRYNQKFQAYSNTSTQEGCFCPNGTILFNTVYDTCVTSCDCVGPDGTPREPGETWTSGCNICECNQDSMSVQCQPVQCPSVHSPNCSEPGQQLVNTTGSCCTTQSCATLKAPSNGSFTPGPCMDCSCGSDMDPTTSLNIITCKPVVCNTSCSEGYEYQTAAGKCCGACVQKSCIFTSGNLTVHVIEVGIGILCCFLIFNRRKNEKKDIRCGNIPSTNALFFLPANN
;
A
#
# COMPACT_ATOMS: atom_id res chain seq x y z
N MET A 1 63.33 4.63 -12.44
CA MET A 1 63.06 4.78 -10.99
C MET A 1 61.79 4.01 -10.71
N GLY A 2 61.90 2.94 -9.92
CA GLY A 2 60.82 1.98 -9.70
C GLY A 2 59.70 2.56 -8.83
N PHE A 3 58.46 2.28 -9.21
CA PHE A 3 57.29 2.48 -8.36
C PHE A 3 57.07 1.20 -7.55
N GLU A 4 57.34 1.24 -6.25
CA GLU A 4 56.91 0.21 -5.31
C GLU A 4 55.40 0.33 -5.09
N LEU A 5 54.65 -0.70 -5.50
CA LEU A 5 53.28 -0.92 -5.03
C LEU A 5 53.33 -1.37 -3.57
N HIS A 6 52.89 -0.52 -2.65
CA HIS A 6 52.55 -0.95 -1.29
C HIS A 6 51.14 -1.54 -1.30
N PHE A 7 51.06 -2.87 -1.31
CA PHE A 7 49.84 -3.61 -1.00
C PHE A 7 49.51 -3.43 0.49
N ILE A 8 48.42 -2.72 0.80
CA ILE A 8 47.83 -2.76 2.15
C ILE A 8 47.01 -4.05 2.23
N VAL A 9 47.64 -5.10 2.73
CA VAL A 9 46.93 -6.32 3.15
C VAL A 9 46.17 -5.97 4.43
N PRO A 10 44.84 -6.19 4.52
CA PRO A 10 44.16 -6.08 5.80
C PRO A 10 44.63 -7.26 6.66
N LEU A 11 45.53 -6.98 7.60
CA LEU A 11 45.77 -7.89 8.71
C LEU A 11 44.50 -7.90 9.57
N ILE A 12 43.62 -8.86 9.29
CA ILE A 12 42.57 -9.27 10.23
C ILE A 12 43.32 -9.85 11.42
N TYR A 13 43.52 -9.04 12.46
CA TYR A 13 43.89 -9.55 13.76
C TYR A 13 42.69 -10.34 14.29
N TYR A 14 42.74 -11.67 14.16
CA TYR A 14 41.96 -12.53 15.02
C TYR A 14 42.48 -12.34 16.43
N PHE A 15 41.83 -11.47 17.20
CA PHE A 15 41.94 -11.55 18.65
C PHE A 15 41.29 -12.86 19.07
N SER A 16 42.08 -13.93 19.12
CA SER A 16 41.72 -15.12 19.88
C SER A 16 41.68 -14.70 21.34
N ILE A 17 40.52 -14.29 21.84
CA ILE A 17 40.31 -14.13 23.27
C ILE A 17 40.65 -15.50 23.87
N PRO A 18 41.62 -15.60 24.81
CA PRO A 18 41.93 -16.88 25.42
C PRO A 18 40.68 -17.40 26.11
N ILE A 19 40.16 -18.53 25.62
CA ILE A 19 38.96 -19.17 26.15
C ILE A 19 39.24 -19.56 27.59
N GLN A 20 38.49 -18.96 28.52
CA GLN A 20 38.70 -19.19 29.94
C GLN A 20 38.19 -20.57 30.35
N ASN A 21 38.80 -21.13 31.40
CA ASN A 21 38.30 -22.35 31.99
C ASN A 21 36.86 -22.14 32.50
N GLY A 22 35.93 -23.00 32.09
CA GLY A 22 34.49 -22.90 32.35
C GLY A 22 33.71 -22.12 31.31
N GLN A 23 34.34 -21.52 30.30
CA GLN A 23 33.64 -20.76 29.27
C GLN A 23 32.94 -21.70 28.27
N SER A 24 31.66 -21.43 28.01
CA SER A 24 30.87 -22.10 26.96
C SER A 24 30.54 -21.16 25.81
N TRP A 25 30.47 -21.69 24.59
CA TRP A 25 30.05 -20.95 23.40
C TRP A 25 29.29 -21.87 22.44
N THR A 26 28.38 -21.27 21.69
CA THR A 26 27.60 -21.96 20.67
C THR A 26 28.47 -22.18 19.43
N VAL A 27 28.70 -23.45 19.05
CA VAL A 27 29.43 -23.83 17.83
C VAL A 27 28.52 -23.73 16.61
N ASN A 28 27.28 -24.18 16.79
CA ASN A 28 26.17 -24.03 15.85
C ASN A 28 24.87 -24.08 16.66
N ASN A 29 23.74 -23.84 16.00
CA ASN A 29 22.40 -23.82 16.59
C ASN A 29 22.08 -25.02 17.51
N CYS A 30 22.73 -26.17 17.30
CA CYS A 30 22.50 -27.41 18.05
C CYS A 30 23.66 -27.87 18.93
N THR A 31 24.77 -27.15 19.00
CA THR A 31 26.00 -27.66 19.65
C THR A 31 26.63 -26.57 20.50
N THR A 32 26.77 -26.84 21.78
CA THR A 32 27.46 -25.98 22.74
C THR A 32 28.80 -26.60 23.07
N ALA A 33 29.89 -25.86 22.85
CA ALA A 33 31.22 -26.24 23.31
C ALA A 33 31.51 -25.59 24.67
N THR A 34 32.18 -26.33 25.55
CA THR A 34 32.63 -25.85 26.86
C THR A 34 34.10 -26.17 27.04
N CYS A 35 34.91 -25.20 27.43
CA CYS A 35 36.31 -25.41 27.78
C CYS A 35 36.42 -25.74 29.29
N THR A 36 36.85 -26.95 29.64
CA THR A 36 37.15 -27.33 31.02
C THR A 36 38.58 -27.86 31.13
N ASN A 37 39.39 -27.21 31.96
CA ASN A 37 40.80 -27.49 32.21
C ASN A 37 41.65 -27.62 30.93
N GLY A 38 41.40 -26.75 29.94
CA GLY A 38 42.10 -26.76 28.64
C GLY A 38 41.60 -27.80 27.65
N LYS A 39 40.54 -28.56 27.98
CA LYS A 39 39.86 -29.50 27.08
C LYS A 39 38.51 -28.94 26.64
N ILE A 40 38.24 -28.97 25.34
CA ILE A 40 36.94 -28.60 24.77
C ILE A 40 36.04 -29.83 24.75
N THR A 41 34.84 -29.72 25.31
CA THR A 41 33.79 -30.73 25.22
C THR A 41 32.57 -30.14 24.54
N GLU A 42 32.05 -30.85 23.54
CA GLU A 42 30.83 -30.47 22.82
C GLU A 42 29.64 -31.24 23.36
N ALA A 43 28.56 -30.53 23.66
CA ALA A 43 27.26 -31.09 24.00
C ALA A 43 26.29 -30.76 22.87
N LYS A 44 25.72 -31.81 22.24
CA LYS A 44 24.63 -31.65 21.28
C LYS A 44 23.31 -31.48 22.03
N ALA A 45 22.46 -30.59 21.53
CA ALA A 45 21.10 -30.45 22.01
C ALA A 45 20.34 -31.78 21.84
N VAL A 46 19.58 -32.15 22.87
CA VAL A 46 18.72 -33.34 22.85
C VAL A 46 17.33 -32.90 22.47
N CYS A 47 16.87 -33.31 21.29
CA CYS A 47 15.53 -32.96 20.82
C CYS A 47 14.48 -33.97 21.29
N PRO A 48 13.29 -33.52 21.73
CA PRO A 48 12.18 -34.41 21.99
C PRO A 48 11.80 -35.22 20.75
N SER A 49 11.39 -36.48 20.93
CA SER A 49 10.78 -37.23 19.83
C SER A 49 9.41 -36.63 19.48
N SER A 50 9.26 -36.10 18.28
CA SER A 50 7.98 -35.58 17.80
C SER A 50 7.30 -36.61 16.88
N PRO A 51 6.19 -37.25 17.31
CA PRO A 51 5.40 -38.10 16.43
C PRO A 51 4.75 -37.25 15.32
N ILE A 52 4.57 -37.85 14.14
CA ILE A 52 3.87 -37.19 13.02
C ILE A 52 2.36 -37.33 13.27
N PRO A 53 1.61 -36.22 13.48
CA PRO A 53 0.16 -36.29 13.64
C PRO A 53 -0.53 -36.57 12.30
N ILE A 54 -1.77 -37.05 12.37
CA ILE A 54 -2.68 -37.11 11.22
C ILE A 54 -3.60 -35.90 11.31
N CYS A 55 -3.61 -35.07 10.27
CA CYS A 55 -4.41 -33.86 10.26
C CYS A 55 -5.85 -34.15 9.85
N SER A 56 -6.81 -33.70 10.67
CA SER A 56 -8.25 -33.84 10.47
C SER A 56 -8.73 -33.21 9.17
N ASN A 57 -8.11 -32.09 8.79
CA ASN A 57 -8.37 -31.40 7.53
C ASN A 57 -7.75 -32.08 6.30
N GLY A 58 -7.01 -33.17 6.48
CA GLY A 58 -6.38 -33.94 5.40
C GLY A 58 -5.19 -33.24 4.74
N ARG A 59 -4.68 -32.13 5.30
CA ARG A 59 -3.45 -31.47 4.84
C ARG A 59 -2.21 -32.20 5.33
N ASN A 60 -1.09 -31.94 4.67
CA ASN A 60 0.22 -32.41 5.12
C ASN A 60 0.65 -31.69 6.40
N VAL A 61 1.44 -32.36 7.22
CA VAL A 61 2.02 -31.75 8.42
C VAL A 61 3.10 -30.73 8.06
N SER A 62 3.17 -29.66 8.84
CA SER A 62 4.20 -28.63 8.75
C SER A 62 5.27 -28.85 9.81
N LYS A 63 6.53 -28.65 9.42
CA LYS A 63 7.71 -28.84 10.29
C LYS A 63 8.08 -27.50 10.92
N VAL A 64 7.83 -27.35 12.21
CA VAL A 64 8.10 -26.13 12.97
C VAL A 64 9.37 -26.30 13.78
N TYR A 65 10.31 -25.37 13.64
CA TYR A 65 11.56 -25.37 14.43
C TYR A 65 11.40 -24.50 15.68
N ASP A 66 12.16 -24.82 16.72
CA ASP A 66 12.30 -23.94 17.89
C ASP A 66 12.99 -22.61 17.53
N ASP A 67 12.92 -21.63 18.44
CA ASP A 67 13.50 -20.29 18.25
C ASP A 67 15.01 -20.32 17.95
N ASN A 68 15.72 -21.36 18.41
CA ASN A 68 17.15 -21.53 18.19
C ASN A 68 17.45 -22.27 16.87
N GLY A 69 16.42 -22.72 16.15
CA GLY A 69 16.50 -23.45 14.88
C GLY A 69 17.09 -24.85 15.02
N CYS A 70 17.11 -25.44 16.22
CA CYS A 70 17.78 -26.70 16.46
C CYS A 70 16.84 -27.90 16.41
N CYS A 71 15.85 -27.91 17.30
CA CYS A 71 14.86 -28.97 17.36
C CYS A 71 13.62 -28.57 16.55
N PHE A 72 12.82 -29.58 16.22
CA PHE A 72 11.58 -29.37 15.49
C PHE A 72 10.50 -30.34 15.97
N HIS A 73 9.26 -29.98 15.70
CA HIS A 73 8.11 -30.84 15.82
C HIS A 73 7.18 -30.67 14.62
N TYR A 74 6.23 -31.59 14.50
CA TYR A 74 5.23 -31.55 13.44
C TYR A 74 3.92 -30.97 13.98
N GLU A 75 3.33 -30.06 13.21
CA GLU A 75 2.04 -29.45 13.50
C GLU A 75 1.10 -29.63 12.30
N CYS A 76 -0.20 -29.68 12.58
CA CYS A 76 -1.23 -29.56 11.55
C CYS A 76 -1.53 -28.08 11.33
N GLU A 77 -1.80 -27.69 10.08
CA GLU A 77 -2.14 -26.30 9.76
C GLU A 77 -3.61 -26.02 10.07
N CYS A 78 -3.92 -24.84 10.61
CA CYS A 78 -5.30 -24.39 10.78
C CYS A 78 -5.66 -23.41 9.66
N VAL A 79 -6.20 -23.95 8.57
CA VAL A 79 -6.60 -23.19 7.38
C VAL A 79 -8.11 -23.19 7.21
N CYS A 80 -8.73 -22.02 7.30
CA CYS A 80 -10.14 -21.79 7.02
C CYS A 80 -10.29 -21.07 5.68
N SER A 81 -11.14 -21.59 4.79
CA SER A 81 -11.34 -21.00 3.46
C SER A 81 -12.82 -20.75 3.22
N VAL A 82 -13.14 -19.60 2.62
CA VAL A 82 -14.50 -19.25 2.19
C VAL A 82 -14.45 -18.77 0.75
N TRP A 83 -15.37 -19.26 -0.08
CA TRP A 83 -15.43 -18.93 -1.50
C TRP A 83 -16.82 -19.06 -2.08
N GLY A 84 -16.98 -18.62 -3.34
CA GLY A 84 -18.28 -18.60 -4.01
C GLY A 84 -19.33 -17.74 -3.29
N GLY A 85 -18.91 -16.98 -2.27
CA GLY A 85 -19.78 -16.24 -1.36
C GLY A 85 -20.56 -17.09 -0.36
N SER A 86 -20.53 -18.43 -0.42
CA SER A 86 -21.37 -19.28 0.43
C SER A 86 -20.73 -20.60 0.87
N HIS A 87 -19.61 -21.01 0.29
CA HIS A 87 -18.93 -22.25 0.65
C HIS A 87 -17.85 -21.98 1.69
N TYR A 88 -17.79 -22.85 2.70
CA TYR A 88 -16.87 -22.75 3.82
C TYR A 88 -16.13 -24.07 4.02
N ILE A 89 -14.87 -23.98 4.43
CA ILE A 89 -14.07 -25.05 5.03
C ILE A 89 -13.53 -24.50 6.35
N THR A 90 -13.82 -25.17 7.45
CA THR A 90 -13.31 -24.83 8.79
C THR A 90 -11.85 -25.25 8.98
N PHE A 91 -11.21 -24.84 10.07
CA PHE A 91 -9.80 -25.13 10.34
C PHE A 91 -9.46 -26.63 10.30
N ASP A 92 -10.35 -27.48 10.79
CA ASP A 92 -10.20 -28.93 10.85
C ASP A 92 -10.92 -29.66 9.69
N GLY A 93 -11.28 -28.92 8.63
CA GLY A 93 -11.68 -29.45 7.34
C GLY A 93 -13.17 -29.75 7.17
N THR A 94 -14.02 -29.31 8.08
CA THR A 94 -15.47 -29.46 7.92
C THR A 94 -15.98 -28.51 6.85
N SER A 95 -16.55 -29.07 5.77
CA SER A 95 -17.13 -28.28 4.68
C SER A 95 -18.64 -28.11 4.83
N TYR A 96 -19.12 -26.88 4.67
CA TYR A 96 -20.55 -26.56 4.72
C TYR A 96 -20.88 -25.37 3.81
N SER A 97 -22.17 -25.02 3.74
CA SER A 97 -22.62 -23.84 2.99
C SER A 97 -23.53 -22.96 3.83
N PHE A 98 -23.34 -21.65 3.69
CA PHE A 98 -24.06 -20.63 4.44
C PHE A 98 -24.17 -19.35 3.61
N ASN A 99 -25.37 -18.78 3.46
CA ASN A 99 -25.61 -17.66 2.57
C ASN A 99 -26.58 -16.64 3.20
N GLU A 100 -26.05 -15.75 4.03
CA GLU A 100 -26.80 -14.64 4.61
C GLU A 100 -26.02 -13.31 4.53
N ASN A 101 -26.73 -12.22 4.26
CA ASN A 101 -26.14 -10.89 4.03
C ASN A 101 -26.04 -10.04 5.30
N CYS A 102 -25.28 -10.54 6.30
CA CYS A 102 -24.93 -9.81 7.52
C CYS A 102 -23.41 -9.80 7.76
N SER A 103 -22.99 -9.22 8.89
CA SER A 103 -21.63 -9.37 9.40
C SER A 103 -21.54 -10.53 10.39
N TYR A 104 -20.51 -11.37 10.26
CA TYR A 104 -20.31 -12.55 11.10
C TYR A 104 -18.86 -12.66 11.58
N HIS A 105 -18.66 -13.19 12.78
CA HIS A 105 -17.35 -13.58 13.27
C HIS A 105 -16.92 -14.87 12.57
N LEU A 106 -15.87 -14.78 11.75
CA LEU A 106 -15.18 -15.95 11.22
C LEU A 106 -14.26 -16.55 12.29
N VAL A 107 -13.49 -15.67 12.93
CA VAL A 107 -12.54 -16.02 13.97
C VAL A 107 -12.64 -15.02 15.12
N LYS A 108 -12.70 -15.54 16.33
CA LYS A 108 -12.53 -14.83 17.58
C LYS A 108 -11.75 -15.72 18.54
N GLU A 109 -10.90 -15.11 19.36
CA GLU A 109 -10.20 -15.83 20.43
C GLU A 109 -11.18 -16.16 21.57
N ILE A 110 -11.16 -17.40 22.06
CA ILE A 110 -11.93 -17.81 23.24
C ILE A 110 -11.35 -17.08 24.47
N ILE A 111 -10.03 -17.14 24.62
CA ILE A 111 -9.23 -16.39 25.58
C ILE A 111 -8.41 -15.37 24.80
N SER A 112 -8.75 -14.09 24.99
CA SER A 112 -8.09 -12.97 24.30
C SER A 112 -6.61 -12.87 24.70
N LYS A 113 -5.72 -13.42 23.88
CA LYS A 113 -4.26 -13.48 24.07
C LYS A 113 -3.54 -12.51 23.14
N TYR A 114 -3.93 -12.47 21.87
CA TYR A 114 -3.33 -11.61 20.85
C TYR A 114 -4.27 -10.50 20.40
N ASN A 115 -5.52 -10.49 20.89
CA ASN A 115 -6.58 -9.58 20.47
C ASN A 115 -6.85 -9.70 18.96
N LEU A 116 -6.83 -10.93 18.45
CA LEU A 116 -7.17 -11.24 17.06
C LEU A 116 -8.69 -11.46 16.91
N SER A 117 -9.30 -10.79 15.94
CA SER A 117 -10.62 -11.15 15.45
C SER A 117 -10.75 -10.88 13.96
N ILE A 118 -11.41 -11.79 13.24
CA ILE A 118 -11.65 -11.70 11.81
C ILE A 118 -13.15 -11.78 11.56
N ILE A 119 -13.67 -10.75 10.90
CA ILE A 119 -15.09 -10.59 10.61
C ILE A 119 -15.28 -10.53 9.10
N VAL A 120 -16.23 -11.30 8.59
CA VAL A 120 -16.76 -11.06 7.23
C VAL A 120 -17.95 -10.13 7.33
N ASN A 121 -17.94 -9.07 6.52
CA ASN A 121 -19.12 -8.25 6.28
C ASN A 121 -19.61 -8.52 4.85
N ASN A 122 -20.72 -9.25 4.72
CA ASN A 122 -21.28 -9.63 3.42
C ASN A 122 -21.94 -8.46 2.67
N HIS A 123 -22.07 -7.28 3.29
CA HIS A 123 -22.70 -6.10 2.70
C HIS A 123 -22.02 -4.82 3.21
N TYR A 124 -20.76 -4.61 2.81
CA TYR A 124 -19.96 -3.46 3.24
C TYR A 124 -20.19 -2.26 2.31
N CYS A 125 -20.91 -1.23 2.75
CA CYS A 125 -21.16 -0.03 1.95
C CYS A 125 -20.86 1.25 2.73
N ASP A 126 -20.28 2.24 2.05
CA ASP A 126 -19.99 3.56 2.63
C ASP A 126 -21.25 4.40 2.87
N SER A 127 -22.35 4.12 2.15
CA SER A 127 -23.65 4.75 2.34
C SER A 127 -24.79 3.79 2.05
N SER A 128 -25.96 4.00 2.67
CA SER A 128 -27.16 3.18 2.49
C SER A 128 -27.73 3.21 1.06
N ASN A 129 -27.30 4.16 0.22
CA ASN A 129 -27.74 4.32 -1.17
C ASN A 129 -26.69 3.85 -2.19
N SER A 130 -25.64 3.13 -1.75
CA SER A 130 -24.64 2.59 -2.68
C SER A 130 -25.25 1.51 -3.57
N THR A 131 -25.02 1.60 -4.88
CA THR A 131 -25.37 0.55 -5.86
C THR A 131 -24.34 -0.58 -5.91
N PHE A 132 -23.34 -0.57 -5.03
CA PHE A 132 -22.33 -1.61 -4.88
C PHE A 132 -21.94 -1.76 -3.44
N CYS A 133 -22.07 -2.98 -2.95
CA CYS A 133 -21.76 -3.35 -1.58
C CYS A 133 -20.92 -4.62 -1.65
N PRO A 134 -19.59 -4.48 -1.75
CA PRO A 134 -18.68 -5.61 -1.77
C PRO A 134 -18.75 -6.41 -0.46
N LYS A 135 -18.25 -7.64 -0.51
CA LYS A 135 -17.86 -8.35 0.71
C LYS A 135 -16.55 -7.75 1.23
N ALA A 136 -16.50 -7.44 2.51
CA ALA A 136 -15.28 -6.99 3.16
C ALA A 136 -14.84 -7.95 4.25
N LEU A 137 -13.53 -8.17 4.35
CA LEU A 137 -12.91 -8.89 5.45
C LEU A 137 -12.23 -7.89 6.38
N ILE A 138 -12.62 -7.91 7.66
CA ILE A 138 -12.13 -6.99 8.67
C ILE A 138 -11.28 -7.78 9.65
N VAL A 139 -9.98 -7.56 9.61
CA VAL A 139 -8.99 -8.18 10.51
C VAL A 139 -8.62 -7.16 11.57
N THR A 140 -8.89 -7.51 12.83
CA THR A 140 -8.47 -6.73 13.99
C THR A 140 -7.35 -7.48 14.70
N TYR A 141 -6.22 -6.81 14.92
CA TYR A 141 -5.08 -7.33 15.67
C TYR A 141 -4.48 -6.20 16.49
N GLN A 142 -4.53 -6.33 17.83
CA GLN A 142 -4.09 -5.28 18.75
C GLN A 142 -4.75 -3.92 18.44
N SER A 143 -3.97 -2.91 18.04
CA SER A 143 -4.44 -1.57 17.67
C SER A 143 -4.71 -1.42 16.17
N TYR A 144 -4.43 -2.44 15.36
CA TYR A 144 -4.65 -2.42 13.92
C TYR A 144 -6.05 -2.92 13.58
N LYS A 145 -6.73 -2.15 12.75
CA LYS A 145 -7.94 -2.56 12.02
C LYS A 145 -7.63 -2.53 10.54
N VAL A 146 -7.48 -3.70 9.94
CA VAL A 146 -7.26 -3.89 8.51
C VAL A 146 -8.61 -4.24 7.85
N VAL A 147 -8.99 -3.50 6.82
CA VAL A 147 -10.20 -3.74 6.03
C VAL A 147 -9.78 -4.08 4.62
N LEU A 148 -10.09 -5.30 4.17
CA LEU A 148 -9.89 -5.79 2.82
C LEU A 148 -11.24 -5.78 2.12
N THR A 149 -11.35 -5.08 0.99
CA THR A 149 -12.63 -4.87 0.30
C THR A 149 -12.43 -4.75 -1.21
N GLN A 150 -13.49 -4.47 -1.96
CA GLN A 150 -13.43 -4.16 -3.38
C GLN A 150 -14.05 -2.80 -3.69
N SER A 151 -13.56 -2.15 -4.73
CA SER A 151 -14.16 -0.96 -5.33
C SER A 151 -14.60 -1.27 -6.76
N LYS A 152 -15.69 -0.63 -7.20
CA LYS A 152 -16.21 -0.76 -8.57
C LYS A 152 -15.17 -0.42 -9.64
N THR A 153 -14.26 0.50 -9.34
CA THR A 153 -13.33 1.07 -10.32
C THR A 153 -11.89 0.61 -10.13
N SER A 154 -11.47 0.35 -8.89
CA SER A 154 -10.07 0.07 -8.55
C SER A 154 -9.78 -1.39 -8.22
N GLY A 155 -10.77 -2.29 -8.33
CA GLY A 155 -10.59 -3.70 -7.98
C GLY A 155 -10.47 -3.91 -6.47
N THR A 156 -9.49 -4.70 -6.01
CA THR A 156 -9.27 -4.96 -4.58
C THR A 156 -8.64 -3.75 -3.87
N GLU A 157 -9.12 -3.41 -2.67
CA GLU A 157 -8.62 -2.31 -1.87
C GLU A 157 -8.33 -2.73 -0.43
N VAL A 158 -7.37 -2.06 0.20
CA VAL A 158 -7.05 -2.25 1.61
C VAL A 158 -6.91 -0.94 2.37
N TYR A 159 -7.42 -0.93 3.60
CA TYR A 159 -7.32 0.16 4.54
C TYR A 159 -6.74 -0.34 5.87
N ILE A 160 -5.74 0.34 6.41
CA ILE A 160 -5.22 0.11 7.76
C ILE A 160 -5.56 1.34 8.59
N ASN A 161 -6.34 1.17 9.65
CA ASN A 161 -6.79 2.25 10.52
C ASN A 161 -7.40 3.42 9.71
N GLN A 162 -8.29 3.09 8.76
CA GLN A 162 -8.96 4.01 7.83
C GLN A 162 -8.05 4.68 6.78
N LYS A 163 -6.74 4.44 6.81
CA LYS A 163 -5.81 4.93 5.79
C LYS A 163 -5.72 3.93 4.64
N ARG A 164 -6.01 4.39 3.42
CA ARG A 164 -5.82 3.58 2.19
C ARG A 164 -4.35 3.20 2.03
N ILE A 165 -4.12 1.92 1.75
CA ILE A 165 -2.81 1.35 1.45
C ILE A 165 -2.75 1.01 -0.04
N TYR A 166 -1.60 1.26 -0.65
CA TYR A 166 -1.28 0.92 -2.03
C TYR A 166 -0.17 -0.12 -2.03
N PRO A 167 -0.17 -1.01 -3.03
CA PRO A 167 -0.28 -2.47 -2.97
C PRO A 167 0.68 -3.21 -2.03
N ALA A 168 1.74 -2.57 -1.52
CA ALA A 168 2.62 -3.16 -0.53
C ALA A 168 2.77 -2.27 0.71
N TYR A 169 2.70 -2.90 1.89
CA TYR A 169 2.91 -2.24 3.18
C TYR A 169 3.72 -3.16 4.09
N SER A 170 4.56 -2.57 4.92
CA SER A 170 5.29 -3.31 5.94
C SER A 170 5.65 -2.38 7.09
N ASN A 171 5.42 -2.87 8.30
CA ASN A 171 5.91 -2.32 9.56
C ASN A 171 6.46 -3.48 10.43
N ALA A 172 6.61 -3.27 11.74
CA ALA A 172 7.15 -4.30 12.65
C ALA A 172 6.20 -5.48 12.93
N ASP A 173 4.90 -5.32 12.66
CA ASP A 173 3.85 -6.29 13.01
C ASP A 173 3.14 -6.88 11.79
N LEU A 174 2.96 -6.07 10.75
CA LEU A 174 2.13 -6.35 9.58
C LEU A 174 2.95 -6.23 8.30
N ARG A 175 2.80 -7.21 7.43
CA ARG A 175 3.24 -7.17 6.04
C ARG A 175 2.06 -7.41 5.12
N LEU A 176 1.96 -6.61 4.06
CA LEU A 176 0.88 -6.71 3.08
C LEU A 176 1.44 -6.62 1.67
N THR A 177 0.93 -7.48 0.79
CA THR A 177 1.23 -7.48 -0.65
C THR A 177 -0.06 -7.60 -1.46
N SER A 178 -0.04 -7.10 -2.70
CA SER A 178 -1.20 -7.10 -3.59
C SER A 178 -0.75 -7.26 -5.05
N THR A 179 -1.46 -8.11 -5.78
CA THR A 179 -1.26 -8.38 -7.23
C THR A 179 -2.43 -7.88 -8.09
N ASP A 180 -3.22 -6.95 -7.55
CA ASP A 180 -4.51 -6.43 -8.07
C ASP A 180 -5.64 -7.46 -8.12
N MET A 181 -5.33 -8.75 -7.95
CA MET A 181 -6.30 -9.84 -7.83
C MET A 181 -6.31 -10.43 -6.42
N VAL A 182 -5.15 -10.55 -5.79
CA VAL A 182 -4.96 -11.17 -4.48
C VAL A 182 -4.30 -10.18 -3.55
N ILE A 183 -4.86 -10.00 -2.36
CA ILE A 183 -4.22 -9.31 -1.24
C ILE A 183 -3.78 -10.36 -0.23
N THR A 184 -2.51 -10.33 0.17
CA THR A 184 -1.98 -11.16 1.26
C THR A 184 -1.61 -10.26 2.43
N LEU A 185 -2.17 -10.54 3.60
CA LEU A 185 -1.82 -9.92 4.88
C LEU A 185 -1.13 -10.96 5.74
N GLU A 186 0.08 -10.67 6.19
CA GLU A 186 0.84 -11.46 7.16
C GLU A 186 0.99 -10.65 8.44
N ILE A 187 0.67 -11.27 9.57
CA ILE A 187 0.87 -10.71 10.91
C ILE A 187 2.08 -11.44 11.51
N GLU A 188 3.27 -10.88 11.27
CA GLU A 188 4.56 -11.54 11.54
C GLU A 188 4.72 -11.94 13.01
N ALA A 189 4.24 -11.10 13.93
CA ALA A 189 4.35 -11.34 15.37
C ALA A 189 3.61 -12.60 15.87
N ILE A 190 2.62 -13.09 15.11
CA ILE A 190 1.82 -14.28 15.45
C ILE A 190 1.76 -15.28 14.29
N ASN A 191 2.62 -15.14 13.28
CA ASN A 191 2.68 -15.97 12.08
C ASN A 191 1.31 -16.27 11.43
N ALA A 192 0.35 -15.34 11.54
CA ALA A 192 -0.98 -15.50 10.95
C ALA A 192 -0.97 -14.93 9.53
N LYS A 193 -1.67 -15.59 8.61
CA LYS A 193 -1.76 -15.17 7.21
C LYS A 193 -3.21 -15.14 6.74
N VAL A 194 -3.58 -14.06 6.07
CA VAL A 194 -4.92 -13.85 5.51
C VAL A 194 -4.77 -13.53 4.03
N ILE A 195 -5.39 -14.34 3.18
CA ILE A 195 -5.42 -14.15 1.74
C ILE A 195 -6.83 -13.71 1.35
N TYR A 196 -6.95 -12.61 0.61
CA TYR A 196 -8.22 -12.04 0.18
C TYR A 196 -8.25 -11.87 -1.33
N ARG A 197 -9.32 -12.36 -1.95
CA ARG A 197 -9.57 -12.35 -3.39
C ARG A 197 -11.02 -11.93 -3.66
N GLY A 198 -11.42 -10.80 -3.08
CA GLY A 198 -12.76 -10.23 -3.27
C GLY A 198 -13.88 -11.03 -2.56
N SER A 199 -14.43 -12.01 -3.26
CA SER A 199 -15.50 -12.89 -2.77
C SER A 199 -14.98 -14.17 -2.12
N SER A 200 -13.67 -14.43 -2.22
CA SER A 200 -13.00 -15.58 -1.63
C SER A 200 -11.88 -15.14 -0.68
N PHE A 201 -11.69 -15.86 0.41
CA PHE A 201 -10.62 -15.60 1.36
C PHE A 201 -10.17 -16.87 2.07
N SER A 202 -8.92 -16.86 2.53
CA SER A 202 -8.26 -17.92 3.29
C SER A 202 -7.60 -17.33 4.52
N ILE A 203 -7.72 -18.02 5.65
CA ILE A 203 -7.19 -17.64 6.95
C ILE A 203 -6.36 -18.80 7.46
N ASP A 204 -5.08 -18.56 7.64
CA ASP A 204 -4.09 -19.51 8.12
C ASP A 204 -3.57 -19.05 9.47
N LEU A 205 -3.80 -19.85 10.50
CA LEU A 205 -3.36 -19.62 11.86
C LEU A 205 -2.39 -20.72 12.30
N PRO A 206 -1.26 -20.37 12.95
CA PRO A 206 -0.32 -21.36 13.45
C PRO A 206 -0.91 -22.11 14.64
N TYR A 207 -0.91 -23.44 14.53
CA TYR A 207 -1.46 -24.34 15.55
C TYR A 207 -0.82 -24.10 16.93
N SER A 208 0.51 -24.00 17.01
CA SER A 208 1.25 -23.67 18.25
C SER A 208 0.73 -22.46 19.04
N LEU A 209 0.10 -21.49 18.38
CA LEU A 209 -0.37 -20.26 19.02
C LEU A 209 -1.89 -20.24 19.25
N PHE A 210 -2.65 -20.95 18.42
CA PHE A 210 -4.11 -20.88 18.37
C PHE A 210 -4.82 -22.20 18.72
N GLU A 211 -4.09 -23.28 19.02
CA GLU A 211 -4.64 -24.56 19.45
C GLU A 211 -5.70 -24.39 20.55
N GLY A 212 -6.92 -24.87 20.29
CA GLY A 212 -8.05 -24.85 21.22
C GLY A 212 -8.54 -23.44 21.60
N ASN A 213 -8.08 -22.38 20.93
CA ASN A 213 -8.37 -20.99 21.31
C ASN A 213 -9.16 -20.19 20.26
N THR A 214 -9.70 -20.83 19.22
CA THR A 214 -10.54 -20.15 18.21
C THR A 214 -12.01 -20.55 18.32
N GLU A 215 -12.89 -19.59 18.05
CA GLU A 215 -14.33 -19.77 17.89
C GLU A 215 -14.85 -18.88 16.73
N GLY A 216 -16.01 -19.21 16.19
CA GLY A 216 -16.59 -18.52 15.04
C GLY A 216 -17.01 -19.48 13.93
N GLN A 217 -17.30 -18.95 12.75
CA GLN A 217 -17.65 -19.74 11.56
C GLN A 217 -16.49 -20.63 11.06
N CYS A 218 -15.23 -20.31 11.39
CA CYS A 218 -14.08 -21.15 11.04
C CYS A 218 -13.81 -22.30 12.01
N GLY A 219 -14.59 -22.44 13.09
CA GLY A 219 -14.43 -23.52 14.05
C GLY A 219 -13.29 -23.31 15.07
N THR A 220 -12.96 -24.39 15.78
CA THR A 220 -11.91 -24.43 16.79
C THR A 220 -10.69 -25.14 16.20
N CYS A 221 -9.56 -24.44 16.10
CA CYS A 221 -8.30 -25.01 15.66
C CYS A 221 -7.78 -25.99 16.72
N ASP A 222 -8.17 -27.27 16.68
CA ASP A 222 -7.67 -28.28 17.63
C ASP A 222 -7.48 -29.68 17.02
N ASN A 223 -7.49 -29.76 15.69
CA ASN A 223 -7.35 -31.00 14.93
C ASN A 223 -8.51 -31.99 15.19
N SER A 224 -9.71 -31.49 15.45
CA SER A 224 -10.93 -32.27 15.69
C SER A 224 -12.16 -31.69 14.96
N GLN A 225 -12.83 -32.53 14.18
CA GLN A 225 -14.07 -32.13 13.48
C GLN A 225 -15.31 -32.09 14.39
N VAL A 226 -15.21 -32.48 15.66
CA VAL A 226 -16.38 -32.68 16.55
C VAL A 226 -16.99 -31.36 17.01
N ASN A 227 -16.21 -30.29 17.07
CA ASN A 227 -16.53 -29.00 17.66
C ASN A 227 -16.49 -27.83 16.66
N GLU A 228 -16.31 -28.12 15.38
CA GLU A 228 -16.20 -27.10 14.34
C GLU A 228 -17.47 -26.27 14.15
N CYS A 229 -18.63 -26.90 14.36
CA CYS A 229 -19.93 -26.27 14.21
C CYS A 229 -20.50 -25.71 15.52
N ARG A 230 -19.63 -25.26 16.45
CA ARG A 230 -20.04 -24.74 17.76
C ARG A 230 -20.66 -23.34 17.64
N SER A 231 -21.85 -23.15 18.21
CA SER A 231 -22.51 -21.84 18.30
C SER A 231 -22.02 -21.01 19.50
N PRO A 232 -22.32 -19.70 19.59
CA PRO A 232 -21.81 -18.83 20.66
C PRO A 232 -22.19 -19.24 22.09
N ASN A 233 -23.27 -20.02 22.25
CA ASN A 233 -23.70 -20.56 23.54
C ASN A 233 -22.95 -21.86 23.93
N GLY A 234 -22.07 -22.34 23.04
CA GLY A 234 -21.26 -23.52 23.22
C GLY A 234 -21.87 -24.84 22.76
N GLN A 235 -23.10 -24.86 22.23
CA GLN A 235 -23.73 -26.05 21.66
C GLN A 235 -23.13 -26.40 20.29
N VAL A 236 -23.11 -27.69 19.95
CA VAL A 236 -22.70 -28.17 18.63
C VAL A 236 -23.95 -28.61 17.87
N GLU A 237 -24.13 -28.06 16.68
CA GLU A 237 -25.25 -28.31 15.77
C GLU A 237 -24.74 -28.38 14.32
N SER A 238 -25.61 -28.27 13.31
CA SER A 238 -25.13 -28.20 11.94
C SER A 238 -24.37 -26.88 11.70
N CYS A 239 -23.26 -26.92 10.95
CA CYS A 239 -22.47 -25.71 10.69
C CYS A 239 -23.30 -24.60 10.00
N SER A 240 -24.26 -24.96 9.16
CA SER A 240 -25.16 -23.99 8.53
C SER A 240 -26.07 -23.27 9.53
N GLU A 241 -26.54 -23.96 10.58
CA GLU A 241 -27.39 -23.38 11.64
C GLU A 241 -26.55 -22.55 12.63
N SER A 242 -25.40 -23.06 13.08
CA SER A 242 -24.53 -22.33 14.01
C SER A 242 -23.89 -21.09 13.35
N ALA A 243 -23.60 -21.14 12.04
CA ALA A 243 -23.03 -20.02 11.31
C ALA A 243 -23.87 -18.74 11.40
N GLY A 244 -25.21 -18.85 11.33
CA GLY A 244 -26.12 -17.71 11.45
C GLY A 244 -26.13 -17.06 12.84
N GLN A 245 -25.73 -17.79 13.87
CA GLN A 245 -25.70 -17.31 15.25
C GLN A 245 -24.45 -16.48 15.58
N TRP A 246 -23.38 -16.59 14.77
CA TRP A 246 -22.13 -15.81 14.92
C TRP A 246 -22.23 -14.36 14.42
N LYS A 247 -23.44 -13.82 14.34
CA LYS A 247 -23.72 -12.48 13.85
C LYS A 247 -23.11 -11.41 14.77
N VAL A 248 -22.47 -10.40 14.18
CA VAL A 248 -21.89 -9.26 14.91
C VAL A 248 -23.02 -8.34 15.40
N PRO A 249 -23.15 -8.09 16.72
CA PRO A 249 -24.19 -7.22 17.25
C PRO A 249 -24.10 -5.78 16.71
N GLY A 250 -25.25 -5.14 16.51
CA GLY A 250 -25.31 -3.73 16.07
C GLY A 250 -24.99 -3.49 14.59
N THR A 251 -24.80 -4.54 13.79
CA THR A 251 -24.63 -4.43 12.34
C THR A 251 -25.97 -4.63 11.61
N SER A 252 -26.25 -3.76 10.63
CA SER A 252 -27.46 -3.84 9.81
C SER A 252 -27.40 -5.08 8.90
N CYS A 253 -28.39 -5.95 8.99
CA CYS A 253 -28.57 -7.01 7.99
C CYS A 253 -29.48 -6.50 6.87
N VAL A 254 -29.12 -6.81 5.63
CA VAL A 254 -30.06 -6.67 4.53
C VAL A 254 -30.94 -7.92 4.54
N THR A 255 -32.18 -7.78 5.03
CA THR A 255 -33.17 -8.84 4.87
C THR A 255 -33.48 -8.96 3.38
N PRO A 256 -33.26 -10.11 2.73
CA PRO A 256 -33.72 -10.29 1.36
C PRO A 256 -35.22 -10.02 1.34
N THR A 257 -35.65 -9.08 0.51
CA THR A 257 -37.07 -8.86 0.26
C THR A 257 -37.56 -10.09 -0.49
N SER A 258 -38.05 -11.09 0.23
CA SER A 258 -38.79 -12.18 -0.39
C SER A 258 -39.92 -11.52 -1.21
N PRO A 259 -40.08 -11.83 -2.51
CA PRO A 259 -41.29 -11.42 -3.20
C PRO A 259 -42.49 -11.87 -2.36
N PRO A 260 -43.54 -11.03 -2.21
CA PRO A 260 -44.68 -11.40 -1.39
C PRO A 260 -45.15 -12.78 -1.85
N VAL A 261 -45.18 -13.72 -0.90
CA VAL A 261 -45.74 -15.05 -1.11
C VAL A 261 -47.17 -14.82 -1.59
N THR A 262 -47.39 -14.88 -2.90
CA THR A 262 -48.73 -15.03 -3.43
C THR A 262 -49.20 -16.37 -2.93
N THR A 263 -50.10 -16.34 -1.96
CA THR A 263 -50.90 -17.46 -1.47
C THR A 263 -51.72 -18.00 -2.64
N SER A 264 -51.08 -18.75 -3.54
CA SER A 264 -51.81 -19.69 -4.38
C SER A 264 -52.17 -20.88 -3.49
N ALA A 265 -53.47 -21.10 -3.31
CA ALA A 265 -54.04 -22.20 -2.55
C ALA A 265 -53.41 -23.56 -2.94
N PRO A 266 -53.33 -24.54 -2.03
CA PRO A 266 -52.71 -25.82 -2.31
C PRO A 266 -53.50 -26.53 -3.42
N ARG A 267 -52.88 -26.73 -4.58
CA ARG A 267 -53.42 -27.64 -5.59
C ARG A 267 -53.09 -29.05 -5.14
N THR A 268 -54.08 -29.76 -4.60
CA THR A 268 -54.06 -31.21 -4.42
C THR A 268 -53.92 -31.86 -5.80
N SER A 269 -52.70 -32.20 -6.18
CA SER A 269 -52.42 -33.16 -7.23
C SER A 269 -51.45 -34.17 -6.66
N SER A 270 -52.02 -35.28 -6.21
CA SER A 270 -51.31 -36.52 -5.96
C SER A 270 -50.91 -37.10 -7.32
N GLU A 271 -49.69 -36.85 -7.75
CA GLU A 271 -49.02 -37.69 -8.75
C GLU A 271 -47.84 -38.41 -8.11
N PRO A 272 -47.71 -39.73 -8.31
CA PRO A 272 -46.73 -40.55 -7.62
C PRO A 272 -45.32 -40.25 -8.13
N LEU A 273 -44.40 -40.11 -7.17
CA LEU A 273 -42.96 -40.00 -7.36
C LEU A 273 -42.43 -41.28 -8.03
N HIS A 274 -42.33 -41.25 -9.36
CA HIS A 274 -41.57 -42.24 -10.13
C HIS A 274 -40.72 -41.55 -11.19
N SER A 275 -39.45 -41.32 -10.85
CA SER A 275 -38.33 -41.54 -11.77
C SER A 275 -37.05 -41.64 -10.96
N THR A 276 -36.67 -42.88 -10.64
CA THR A 276 -35.29 -43.25 -10.29
C THR A 276 -34.44 -43.21 -11.56
N THR A 277 -33.91 -42.05 -11.88
CA THR A 277 -32.61 -41.92 -12.54
C THR A 277 -31.87 -40.81 -11.81
N GLU A 278 -30.87 -41.19 -11.03
CA GLU A 278 -29.94 -40.26 -10.41
C GLU A 278 -29.22 -39.55 -11.56
N HIS A 279 -29.68 -38.34 -11.90
CA HIS A 279 -29.01 -37.55 -12.93
C HIS A 279 -27.68 -37.12 -12.32
N VAL A 280 -26.63 -37.88 -12.62
CA VAL A 280 -25.26 -37.56 -12.21
C VAL A 280 -24.95 -36.21 -12.82
N CYS A 281 -24.90 -35.18 -11.98
CA CYS A 281 -24.52 -33.87 -12.44
C CYS A 281 -23.04 -33.91 -12.81
N GLN A 282 -22.76 -33.63 -14.08
CA GLN A 282 -21.41 -33.59 -14.65
C GLN A 282 -21.10 -32.18 -15.08
N SER A 283 -19.84 -31.78 -14.94
CA SER A 283 -19.39 -30.45 -15.28
C SER A 283 -17.92 -30.46 -15.67
N ASP A 284 -17.64 -30.27 -16.95
CA ASP A 284 -16.27 -30.28 -17.51
C ASP A 284 -15.35 -29.28 -16.78
N ILE A 285 -15.89 -28.14 -16.33
CA ILE A 285 -15.13 -27.13 -15.59
C ILE A 285 -14.74 -27.62 -14.19
N CYS A 286 -15.61 -28.39 -13.53
CA CYS A 286 -15.32 -28.95 -12.21
C CYS A 286 -14.37 -30.15 -12.29
N ASP A 287 -14.41 -30.89 -13.39
CA ASP A 287 -13.49 -32.01 -13.66
C ASP A 287 -12.03 -31.53 -13.78
N LEU A 288 -11.79 -30.24 -14.09
CA LEU A 288 -10.43 -29.68 -14.08
C LEU A 288 -9.75 -29.81 -12.71
N LEU A 289 -10.49 -29.69 -11.60
CA LEU A 289 -9.94 -29.76 -10.24
C LEU A 289 -9.24 -31.10 -9.94
N THR A 290 -9.67 -32.19 -10.56
CA THR A 290 -9.07 -33.52 -10.42
C THR A 290 -8.24 -33.94 -11.62
N SER A 291 -8.16 -33.10 -12.66
CA SER A 291 -7.43 -33.36 -13.88
C SER A 291 -5.91 -33.21 -13.73
N SER A 292 -5.18 -33.51 -14.81
CA SER A 292 -3.74 -33.28 -14.89
C SER A 292 -3.30 -31.82 -14.66
N VAL A 293 -4.19 -30.84 -14.89
CA VAL A 293 -3.90 -29.40 -14.67
C VAL A 293 -3.53 -29.15 -13.20
N PHE A 294 -4.25 -29.78 -12.28
CA PHE A 294 -4.04 -29.63 -10.83
C PHE A 294 -3.26 -30.80 -10.20
N ALA A 295 -2.68 -31.72 -10.99
CA ALA A 295 -2.05 -32.93 -10.46
C ALA A 295 -0.97 -32.66 -9.40
N SER A 296 -0.11 -31.64 -9.60
CA SER A 296 0.90 -31.25 -8.62
C SER A 296 0.29 -30.75 -7.31
N CYS A 297 -0.87 -30.09 -7.37
CA CYS A 297 -1.58 -29.61 -6.19
C CYS A 297 -2.37 -30.72 -5.49
N ASN A 298 -2.98 -31.63 -6.26
CA ASN A 298 -3.68 -32.81 -5.74
C ASN A 298 -2.78 -33.71 -4.87
N ALA A 299 -1.46 -33.64 -5.06
CA ALA A 299 -0.46 -34.34 -4.24
C ALA A 299 -0.25 -33.71 -2.84
N VAL A 300 -0.66 -32.45 -2.63
CA VAL A 300 -0.44 -31.69 -1.39
C VAL A 300 -1.73 -31.23 -0.72
N ILE A 301 -2.80 -30.98 -1.47
CA ILE A 301 -4.10 -30.52 -0.98
C ILE A 301 -5.20 -31.31 -1.67
N SER A 302 -6.13 -31.89 -0.90
CA SER A 302 -7.27 -32.63 -1.44
C SER A 302 -8.26 -31.70 -2.18
N PRO A 303 -8.67 -32.02 -3.42
CA PRO A 303 -9.65 -31.24 -4.17
C PRO A 303 -11.10 -31.49 -3.74
N ALA A 304 -11.37 -32.47 -2.87
CA ALA A 304 -12.70 -33.03 -2.66
C ALA A 304 -13.79 -31.99 -2.29
N SER A 305 -13.50 -31.10 -1.34
CA SER A 305 -14.43 -30.04 -0.91
C SER A 305 -14.68 -29.01 -2.02
N PHE A 306 -13.66 -28.67 -2.81
CA PHE A 306 -13.75 -27.75 -3.94
C PHE A 306 -14.55 -28.35 -5.09
N VAL A 307 -14.36 -29.65 -5.39
CA VAL A 307 -15.13 -30.38 -6.40
C VAL A 307 -16.61 -30.42 -6.02
N LYS A 308 -16.91 -30.78 -4.76
CA LYS A 308 -18.29 -30.83 -4.26
C LYS A 308 -18.99 -29.48 -4.37
N ALA A 309 -18.31 -28.39 -3.99
CA ALA A 309 -18.83 -27.04 -4.13
C ALA A 309 -19.03 -26.64 -5.60
N CYS A 310 -18.03 -26.88 -6.45
CA CYS A 310 -18.10 -26.59 -7.88
C CYS A 310 -19.29 -27.29 -8.56
N LEU A 311 -19.48 -28.58 -8.28
CA LEU A 311 -20.60 -29.34 -8.81
C LEU A 311 -21.92 -28.73 -8.29
N SER A 312 -22.05 -28.47 -6.99
CA SER A 312 -23.24 -27.83 -6.43
C SER A 312 -23.61 -26.54 -7.18
N ASP A 313 -22.65 -25.66 -7.46
CA ASP A 313 -22.88 -24.42 -8.20
C ASP A 313 -23.27 -24.67 -9.67
N ALA A 314 -22.56 -25.59 -10.33
CA ALA A 314 -22.83 -25.97 -11.71
C ALA A 314 -24.25 -26.52 -11.90
N CYS A 315 -24.70 -27.40 -10.99
CA CYS A 315 -25.99 -28.08 -11.11
C CYS A 315 -27.18 -27.22 -10.70
N ASN A 316 -27.01 -26.40 -9.66
CA ASN A 316 -28.14 -25.70 -9.04
C ASN A 316 -28.39 -24.30 -9.62
N SER A 317 -27.34 -23.62 -10.08
CA SER A 317 -27.42 -22.19 -10.46
C SER A 317 -26.81 -21.88 -11.83
N GLY A 318 -26.05 -22.80 -12.42
CA GLY A 318 -25.43 -22.63 -13.75
C GLY A 318 -24.44 -21.46 -13.86
N ASN A 319 -24.10 -20.81 -12.75
CA ASN A 319 -23.27 -19.61 -12.66
C ASN A 319 -22.27 -19.73 -11.51
N ASN A 320 -21.07 -19.17 -11.69
CA ASN A 320 -19.99 -19.00 -10.69
C ASN A 320 -19.10 -20.22 -10.35
N THR A 321 -19.00 -21.22 -11.24
CA THR A 321 -18.11 -22.39 -11.06
C THR A 321 -16.62 -22.05 -10.98
N CYS A 322 -16.20 -20.96 -11.63
CA CYS A 322 -14.81 -20.49 -11.59
C CYS A 322 -14.31 -20.19 -10.17
N SER A 323 -15.20 -19.82 -9.25
CA SER A 323 -14.81 -19.48 -7.88
C SER A 323 -14.19 -20.66 -7.12
N SER A 324 -14.66 -21.88 -7.35
CA SER A 324 -14.06 -23.10 -6.76
C SER A 324 -12.67 -23.38 -7.33
N LEU A 325 -12.45 -23.17 -8.64
CA LEU A 325 -11.12 -23.31 -9.26
C LEU A 325 -10.16 -22.22 -8.75
N GLU A 326 -10.64 -20.98 -8.64
CA GLU A 326 -9.88 -19.85 -8.11
C GLU A 326 -9.40 -20.08 -6.68
N SER A 327 -10.30 -20.53 -5.81
CA SER A 327 -9.97 -20.82 -4.42
C SER A 327 -9.03 -22.00 -4.29
N TYR A 328 -9.24 -23.06 -5.07
CA TYR A 328 -8.34 -24.20 -5.04
C TYR A 328 -6.93 -23.80 -5.53
N ALA A 329 -6.81 -23.07 -6.65
CA ALA A 329 -5.54 -22.55 -7.14
C ALA A 329 -4.85 -21.61 -6.13
N THR A 330 -5.63 -20.82 -5.38
CA THR A 330 -5.10 -19.96 -4.31
C THR A 330 -4.48 -20.79 -3.19
N GLU A 331 -5.16 -21.85 -2.75
CA GLU A 331 -4.63 -22.78 -1.73
C GLU A 331 -3.40 -23.53 -2.24
N CYS A 332 -3.39 -23.96 -3.50
CA CYS A 332 -2.21 -24.56 -4.15
C CYS A 332 -1.02 -23.60 -4.11
N SER A 333 -1.23 -22.34 -4.51
CA SER A 333 -0.18 -21.33 -4.53
C SER A 333 0.34 -21.01 -3.13
N ASN A 334 -0.55 -21.03 -2.11
CA ASN A 334 -0.15 -20.87 -0.72
C ASN A 334 0.75 -22.02 -0.23
N ALA A 335 0.49 -23.24 -0.68
CA ALA A 335 1.33 -24.41 -0.45
C ALA A 335 2.58 -24.48 -1.37
N GLY A 336 2.86 -23.41 -2.13
CA GLY A 336 4.05 -23.32 -3.01
C GLY A 336 3.88 -23.99 -4.37
N VAL A 337 2.67 -24.42 -4.75
CA VAL A 337 2.37 -25.01 -6.05
C VAL A 337 1.51 -24.05 -6.88
N CYS A 338 2.15 -23.30 -7.77
CA CYS A 338 1.42 -22.43 -8.70
C CYS A 338 0.85 -23.22 -9.89
N VAL A 339 -0.41 -22.96 -10.24
CA VAL A 339 -1.13 -23.65 -11.33
C VAL A 339 -1.71 -22.63 -12.31
N ASP A 340 -1.32 -22.69 -13.58
CA ASP A 340 -1.94 -21.91 -14.67
C ASP A 340 -3.23 -22.57 -15.15
N TRP A 341 -4.29 -22.42 -14.35
CA TRP A 341 -5.55 -23.13 -14.55
C TRP A 341 -6.51 -22.41 -15.50
N ARG A 342 -6.46 -21.07 -15.62
CA ARG A 342 -7.40 -20.31 -16.46
C ARG A 342 -7.30 -20.66 -17.92
N ASN A 343 -6.08 -20.89 -18.41
CA ASN A 343 -5.84 -21.29 -19.80
C ASN A 343 -6.54 -22.62 -20.14
N ALA A 344 -6.67 -23.54 -19.18
CA ALA A 344 -7.37 -24.80 -19.35
C ALA A 344 -8.91 -24.68 -19.40
N THR A 345 -9.47 -23.49 -19.14
CA THR A 345 -10.93 -23.27 -19.11
C THR A 345 -11.53 -22.87 -20.47
N ASN A 346 -10.72 -22.84 -21.54
CA ASN A 346 -11.15 -22.40 -22.88
C ASN A 346 -11.84 -21.02 -22.88
N GLY A 347 -11.37 -20.10 -22.03
CA GLY A 347 -11.89 -18.74 -21.91
C GLY A 347 -13.11 -18.57 -21.00
N LEU A 348 -13.69 -19.66 -20.46
CA LEU A 348 -14.85 -19.57 -19.58
C LEU A 348 -14.55 -18.76 -18.30
N CYS A 349 -13.36 -18.93 -17.76
CA CYS A 349 -12.88 -18.22 -16.59
C CYS A 349 -11.77 -17.20 -16.96
N GLU A 350 -11.82 -16.57 -18.13
CA GLU A 350 -10.85 -15.55 -18.50
C GLU A 350 -10.95 -14.32 -17.58
N HIS A 351 -9.80 -13.80 -17.13
CA HIS A 351 -9.74 -12.57 -16.35
C HIS A 351 -9.15 -11.42 -17.17
N LYS A 352 -9.87 -10.30 -17.23
CA LYS A 352 -9.41 -9.09 -17.93
C LYS A 352 -8.74 -8.14 -16.95
N CYS A 353 -7.45 -7.91 -17.13
CA CYS A 353 -6.70 -6.98 -16.32
C CYS A 353 -7.01 -5.51 -16.67
N PRO A 354 -6.94 -4.60 -15.68
CA PRO A 354 -7.13 -3.18 -15.92
C PRO A 354 -5.97 -2.58 -16.73
N GLY A 355 -6.27 -1.51 -17.48
CA GLY A 355 -5.27 -0.75 -18.23
C GLY A 355 -4.58 -1.59 -19.32
N ASN A 356 -3.25 -1.50 -19.37
CA ASN A 356 -2.38 -2.25 -20.28
C ASN A 356 -1.67 -3.43 -19.59
N LYS A 357 -2.13 -3.84 -18.41
CA LYS A 357 -1.59 -5.01 -17.71
C LYS A 357 -2.08 -6.32 -18.34
N VAL A 358 -1.31 -7.38 -18.13
CA VAL A 358 -1.58 -8.74 -18.58
C VAL A 358 -1.75 -9.67 -17.39
N TYR A 359 -2.60 -10.68 -17.57
CA TYR A 359 -2.79 -11.73 -16.60
C TYR A 359 -1.55 -12.63 -16.50
N MET A 360 -1.16 -12.97 -15.28
CA MET A 360 -0.20 -14.03 -15.02
C MET A 360 -0.70 -14.93 -13.89
N ALA A 361 -0.72 -16.24 -14.13
CA ALA A 361 -1.06 -17.22 -13.09
C ALA A 361 0.00 -17.27 -11.97
N CYS A 362 1.28 -17.06 -12.34
CA CYS A 362 2.43 -17.18 -11.45
C CYS A 362 3.31 -15.93 -11.56
N GLY A 363 2.87 -14.82 -10.98
CA GLY A 363 3.64 -13.58 -10.89
C GLY A 363 4.27 -13.35 -9.52
N PRO A 364 5.13 -12.32 -9.38
CA PRO A 364 5.70 -11.95 -8.09
C PRO A 364 4.62 -11.41 -7.14
N SER A 365 4.74 -11.68 -5.83
CA SER A 365 3.82 -11.12 -4.82
C SER A 365 3.88 -9.60 -4.73
N VAL A 366 5.00 -8.98 -5.12
CA VAL A 366 5.15 -7.53 -5.24
C VAL A 366 5.69 -7.18 -6.63
N GLU A 367 4.91 -6.44 -7.41
CA GLU A 367 5.31 -6.00 -8.74
C GLU A 367 6.42 -4.93 -8.69
N PRO A 368 7.47 -5.04 -9.52
CA PRO A 368 8.51 -4.02 -9.63
C PRO A 368 8.03 -2.70 -10.21
N THR A 369 8.58 -1.61 -9.66
CA THR A 369 8.31 -0.25 -10.13
C THR A 369 9.57 0.47 -10.60
N CYS A 370 9.43 1.64 -11.22
CA CYS A 370 10.56 2.53 -11.49
C CYS A 370 11.29 3.04 -10.23
N SER A 371 10.67 2.94 -9.05
CA SER A 371 11.28 3.36 -7.78
C SER A 371 12.19 2.28 -7.21
N SER A 372 13.51 2.46 -7.35
CA SER A 372 14.49 1.54 -6.76
C SER A 372 14.33 1.42 -5.24
N ARG A 373 13.93 2.50 -4.55
CA ARG A 373 13.67 2.49 -3.11
C ARG A 373 12.46 1.63 -2.74
N TYR A 374 11.40 1.68 -3.55
CA TYR A 374 10.23 0.81 -3.36
C TYR A 374 10.62 -0.65 -3.54
N ASN A 375 11.31 -0.95 -4.65
CA ASN A 375 11.74 -2.30 -4.98
C ASN A 375 12.64 -2.88 -3.88
N GLN A 376 13.63 -2.12 -3.41
CA GLN A 376 14.51 -2.56 -2.32
C GLN A 376 13.74 -2.85 -1.03
N LYS A 377 12.72 -2.04 -0.71
CA LYS A 377 11.95 -2.20 0.53
C LYS A 377 11.06 -3.44 0.50
N PHE A 378 10.46 -3.78 -0.64
CA PHE A 378 9.39 -4.77 -0.70
C PHE A 378 9.70 -6.03 -1.51
N GLN A 379 10.66 -6.03 -2.44
CA GLN A 379 10.97 -7.21 -3.26
C GLN A 379 11.98 -8.18 -2.64
N ALA A 380 12.83 -7.73 -1.72
CA ALA A 380 13.90 -8.56 -1.13
C ALA A 380 13.38 -9.84 -0.46
N TYR A 381 12.07 -9.90 -0.17
CA TYR A 381 11.39 -10.99 0.52
C TYR A 381 10.37 -11.75 -0.35
N SER A 382 10.34 -11.51 -1.67
CA SER A 382 9.31 -12.03 -2.60
C SER A 382 9.82 -13.15 -3.53
N ASN A 383 11.07 -13.59 -3.42
CA ASN A 383 11.70 -14.44 -4.44
C ASN A 383 11.22 -15.90 -4.46
N THR A 384 10.40 -16.34 -3.51
CA THR A 384 9.96 -17.74 -3.40
C THR A 384 8.45 -17.93 -3.47
N SER A 385 7.65 -16.86 -3.38
CA SER A 385 6.19 -16.93 -3.44
C SER A 385 5.68 -16.34 -4.74
N THR A 386 5.03 -17.17 -5.56
CA THR A 386 4.29 -16.72 -6.74
C THR A 386 2.81 -16.58 -6.39
N GLN A 387 2.13 -15.63 -7.02
CA GLN A 387 0.67 -15.46 -6.90
C GLN A 387 0.06 -15.09 -8.25
N GLU A 388 -1.21 -15.44 -8.41
CA GLU A 388 -2.01 -15.00 -9.55
C GLU A 388 -2.24 -13.48 -9.48
N GLY A 389 -2.18 -12.79 -10.63
CA GLY A 389 -2.34 -11.35 -10.66
C GLY A 389 -2.33 -10.70 -12.03
N CYS A 390 -2.44 -9.37 -12.01
CA CYS A 390 -2.28 -8.52 -13.18
C CYS A 390 -0.94 -7.77 -13.08
N PHE A 391 -0.15 -7.86 -14.14
CA PHE A 391 1.21 -7.31 -14.17
C PHE A 391 1.50 -6.60 -15.49
N CYS A 392 2.51 -5.75 -15.51
CA CYS A 392 2.99 -5.12 -16.72
C CYS A 392 3.53 -6.16 -17.71
N PRO A 393 3.21 -6.02 -19.01
CA PRO A 393 3.66 -6.95 -20.03
C PRO A 393 5.18 -6.98 -20.16
N ASN A 394 5.70 -8.08 -20.68
CA ASN A 394 7.13 -8.25 -20.90
C ASN A 394 7.72 -7.08 -21.71
N GLY A 395 8.86 -6.54 -21.27
CA GLY A 395 9.49 -5.35 -21.85
C GLY A 395 8.97 -4.02 -21.30
N THR A 396 8.08 -4.03 -20.31
CA THR A 396 7.62 -2.83 -19.60
C THR A 396 7.73 -3.00 -18.09
N ILE A 397 7.67 -1.89 -17.35
CA ILE A 397 7.73 -1.85 -15.89
C ILE A 397 6.65 -0.92 -15.35
N LEU A 398 6.12 -1.20 -14.15
CA LEU A 398 5.15 -0.33 -13.51
C LEU A 398 5.80 1.01 -13.16
N PHE A 399 5.26 2.13 -13.63
CA PHE A 399 5.84 3.44 -13.33
C PHE A 399 5.83 3.71 -11.82
N ASN A 400 4.64 3.64 -11.22
CA ASN A 400 4.44 3.60 -9.78
C ASN A 400 3.08 3.00 -9.45
N THR A 401 2.86 2.75 -8.16
CA THR A 401 1.66 2.09 -7.66
C THR A 401 0.42 2.99 -7.57
N VAL A 402 0.51 4.26 -7.96
CA VAL A 402 -0.59 5.23 -7.86
C VAL A 402 -1.22 5.47 -9.23
N TYR A 403 -0.39 5.71 -10.26
CA TYR A 403 -0.88 5.87 -11.64
C TYR A 403 -1.15 4.53 -12.32
N ASP A 404 -0.60 3.44 -11.79
CA ASP A 404 -0.83 2.08 -12.29
C ASP A 404 -0.60 1.91 -13.80
N THR A 405 0.46 2.55 -14.30
CA THR A 405 0.77 2.64 -15.73
C THR A 405 2.06 1.90 -16.05
N CYS A 406 2.03 1.01 -17.06
CA CYS A 406 3.22 0.33 -17.54
C CYS A 406 3.95 1.18 -18.57
N VAL A 407 5.25 1.37 -18.35
CA VAL A 407 6.13 2.20 -19.19
C VAL A 407 7.28 1.37 -19.74
N THR A 408 7.79 1.75 -20.91
CA THR A 408 8.96 1.08 -21.50
C THR A 408 10.27 1.51 -20.83
N SER A 409 10.28 2.71 -20.24
CA SER A 409 11.42 3.26 -19.51
C SER A 409 11.02 4.16 -18.35
N CYS A 410 11.93 4.33 -17.40
CA CYS A 410 11.75 5.10 -16.16
C CYS A 410 12.43 6.49 -16.20
N ASP A 411 12.86 6.93 -17.38
CA ASP A 411 13.84 7.99 -17.56
C ASP A 411 13.30 9.41 -17.32
N CYS A 412 12.06 9.67 -17.74
CA CYS A 412 11.50 11.02 -17.78
C CYS A 412 10.14 11.10 -17.09
N VAL A 413 9.97 12.17 -16.31
CA VAL A 413 8.70 12.49 -15.63
C VAL A 413 8.30 13.91 -16.00
N GLY A 414 7.07 14.07 -16.45
CA GLY A 414 6.48 15.36 -16.80
C GLY A 414 6.21 16.25 -15.59
N PRO A 415 5.92 17.54 -15.81
CA PRO A 415 5.62 18.49 -14.73
C PRO A 415 4.33 18.15 -13.95
N ASP A 416 3.46 17.35 -14.54
CA ASP A 416 2.24 16.79 -13.97
C ASP A 416 2.48 15.51 -13.14
N GLY A 417 3.73 15.05 -13.06
CA GLY A 417 4.12 13.84 -12.32
C GLY A 417 3.87 12.53 -13.08
N THR A 418 3.45 12.60 -14.35
CA THR A 418 3.20 11.44 -15.20
C THR A 418 4.46 11.02 -15.98
N PRO A 419 4.61 9.73 -16.35
CA PRO A 419 5.75 9.29 -17.13
C PRO A 419 5.71 9.87 -18.55
N ARG A 420 6.88 10.09 -19.15
CA ARG A 420 7.05 10.54 -20.53
C ARG A 420 7.88 9.54 -21.31
N GLU A 421 7.46 9.20 -22.52
CA GLU A 421 8.17 8.24 -23.36
C GLU A 421 9.39 8.91 -24.04
N PRO A 422 10.45 8.16 -24.36
CA PRO A 422 11.61 8.70 -25.07
C PRO A 422 11.23 9.31 -26.43
N GLY A 423 11.56 10.60 -26.61
CA GLY A 423 11.23 11.43 -27.78
C GLY A 423 9.96 12.26 -27.61
N GLU A 424 9.23 12.12 -26.50
CA GLU A 424 8.03 12.93 -26.25
C GLU A 424 8.40 14.39 -25.93
N THR A 425 7.71 15.35 -26.56
CA THR A 425 7.89 16.79 -26.36
C THR A 425 6.68 17.44 -25.71
N TRP A 426 6.89 18.36 -24.77
CA TRP A 426 5.82 19.12 -24.12
C TRP A 426 6.25 20.55 -23.79
N THR A 427 5.29 21.44 -23.55
CA THR A 427 5.58 22.81 -23.12
C THR A 427 5.37 22.95 -21.61
N SER A 428 6.38 23.47 -20.90
CA SER A 428 6.31 23.73 -19.45
C SER A 428 7.02 25.04 -19.10
N GLY A 429 6.30 25.96 -18.43
CA GLY A 429 6.89 27.20 -17.94
C GLY A 429 7.60 28.03 -19.02
N CYS A 430 7.03 28.12 -20.22
CA CYS A 430 7.62 28.78 -21.40
C CYS A 430 8.92 28.16 -21.93
N ASN A 431 9.13 26.87 -21.65
CA ASN A 431 10.12 26.04 -22.31
C ASN A 431 9.44 24.92 -23.10
N ILE A 432 10.01 24.56 -24.24
CA ILE A 432 9.73 23.31 -24.95
C ILE A 432 10.70 22.28 -24.39
N CYS A 433 10.16 21.27 -23.74
CA CYS A 433 10.89 20.16 -23.15
C CYS A 433 10.73 18.90 -24.00
N GLU A 434 11.74 18.05 -23.98
CA GLU A 434 11.77 16.74 -24.63
C GLU A 434 12.35 15.71 -23.66
N CYS A 435 11.79 14.50 -23.63
CA CYS A 435 12.48 13.36 -23.06
C CYS A 435 13.52 12.87 -24.06
N ASN A 436 14.74 13.37 -23.96
CA ASN A 436 15.75 13.11 -24.98
C ASN A 436 16.10 11.61 -25.04
N GLN A 437 16.09 11.04 -26.25
CA GLN A 437 16.30 9.61 -26.46
C GLN A 437 17.73 9.14 -26.18
N ASP A 438 18.72 10.03 -26.32
CA ASP A 438 20.14 9.68 -26.11
C ASP A 438 20.53 9.79 -24.64
N SER A 439 20.14 10.88 -23.99
CA SER A 439 20.51 11.15 -22.60
C SER A 439 19.53 10.57 -21.59
N MET A 440 18.39 10.05 -22.04
CA MET A 440 17.35 9.46 -21.18
C MET A 440 16.95 10.41 -20.05
N SER A 441 16.74 11.68 -20.41
CA SER A 441 16.48 12.75 -19.43
C SER A 441 15.70 13.88 -20.05
N VAL A 442 14.97 14.63 -19.22
CA VAL A 442 14.26 15.84 -19.64
C VAL A 442 15.25 16.94 -20.04
N GLN A 443 15.15 17.41 -21.28
CA GLN A 443 15.90 18.55 -21.82
C GLN A 443 14.92 19.66 -22.22
N CYS A 444 15.09 20.88 -21.71
CA CYS A 444 14.18 21.99 -21.96
C CYS A 444 14.89 23.17 -22.61
N GLN A 445 14.24 23.78 -23.60
CA GLN A 445 14.71 24.98 -24.28
C GLN A 445 13.65 26.09 -24.23
N PRO A 446 14.03 27.36 -24.03
CA PRO A 446 13.07 28.47 -24.05
C PRO A 446 12.32 28.54 -25.38
N VAL A 447 11.01 28.80 -25.32
CA VAL A 447 10.20 29.06 -26.52
C VAL A 447 10.82 30.22 -27.30
N GLN A 448 11.18 29.96 -28.55
CA GLN A 448 11.73 31.00 -29.43
C GLN A 448 10.58 31.90 -29.91
N CYS A 449 10.59 33.15 -29.46
CA CYS A 449 9.62 34.14 -29.91
C CYS A 449 10.09 34.80 -31.22
N PRO A 450 9.17 35.09 -32.16
CA PRO A 450 9.49 35.88 -33.33
C PRO A 450 10.07 37.23 -32.91
N SER A 451 11.06 37.74 -33.67
CA SER A 451 11.56 39.09 -33.48
C SER A 451 10.42 40.09 -33.68
N VAL A 452 9.95 40.72 -32.61
CA VAL A 452 8.83 41.66 -32.67
C VAL A 452 9.34 43.00 -33.19
N HIS A 453 8.80 43.45 -34.33
CA HIS A 453 8.97 44.84 -34.76
C HIS A 453 7.99 45.70 -33.95
N SER A 454 8.50 46.65 -33.18
CA SER A 454 7.68 47.59 -32.42
C SER A 454 6.87 48.46 -33.41
N PRO A 455 5.52 48.43 -33.36
CA PRO A 455 4.72 49.30 -34.21
C PRO A 455 4.89 50.76 -33.78
N ASN A 456 4.94 51.67 -34.75
CA ASN A 456 5.04 53.09 -34.49
C ASN A 456 3.65 53.67 -34.16
N CYS A 457 3.37 53.91 -32.87
CA CYS A 457 2.10 54.47 -32.39
C CYS A 457 2.14 56.01 -32.34
N SER A 458 2.28 56.67 -33.49
CA SER A 458 2.37 58.15 -33.58
C SER A 458 1.02 58.86 -33.71
N GLU A 459 -0.09 58.14 -33.85
CA GLU A 459 -1.42 58.74 -34.03
C GLU A 459 -1.99 59.30 -32.70
N PRO A 460 -2.72 60.44 -32.73
CA PRO A 460 -3.30 61.04 -31.53
C PRO A 460 -4.22 60.08 -30.77
N GLY A 461 -3.91 59.83 -29.49
CA GLY A 461 -4.70 58.95 -28.62
C GLY A 461 -4.32 57.47 -28.66
N GLN A 462 -3.25 57.08 -29.36
CA GLN A 462 -2.69 55.73 -29.33
C GLN A 462 -1.55 55.60 -28.30
N GLN A 463 -1.51 54.47 -27.58
CA GLN A 463 -0.38 54.08 -26.74
C GLN A 463 0.08 52.67 -27.09
N LEU A 464 1.39 52.43 -27.00
CA LEU A 464 1.96 51.09 -27.13
C LEU A 464 1.50 50.24 -25.94
N VAL A 465 0.85 49.12 -26.21
CA VAL A 465 0.41 48.14 -25.21
C VAL A 465 1.10 46.82 -25.48
N ASN A 466 1.73 46.30 -24.44
CA ASN A 466 2.28 44.95 -24.45
C ASN A 466 1.16 43.97 -24.15
N THR A 467 0.90 43.04 -25.06
CA THR A 467 -0.01 41.92 -24.83
C THR A 467 0.82 40.65 -24.76
N THR A 468 0.86 40.04 -23.58
CA THR A 468 1.54 38.74 -23.41
C THR A 468 0.54 37.64 -23.70
N GLY A 469 0.79 36.86 -24.74
CA GLY A 469 0.00 35.70 -25.12
C GLY A 469 0.91 34.52 -25.45
N SER A 470 0.59 33.33 -24.92
CA SER A 470 1.30 32.07 -25.23
C SER A 470 2.84 32.20 -25.15
N CYS A 471 3.35 32.67 -24.01
CA CYS A 471 4.78 32.84 -23.69
C CYS A 471 5.55 33.92 -24.47
N CYS A 472 4.94 34.55 -25.48
CA CYS A 472 5.56 35.65 -26.22
C CYS A 472 4.84 36.98 -25.96
N THR A 473 5.62 38.03 -25.74
CA THR A 473 5.10 39.39 -25.63
C THR A 473 5.00 39.99 -27.02
N THR A 474 3.80 40.41 -27.43
CA THR A 474 3.59 41.18 -28.66
C THR A 474 3.24 42.63 -28.31
N GLN A 475 3.57 43.55 -29.20
CA GLN A 475 3.32 44.98 -29.01
C GLN A 475 2.26 45.43 -30.03
N SER A 476 1.27 46.20 -29.56
CA SER A 476 0.21 46.75 -30.42
C SER A 476 -0.19 48.16 -29.97
N CYS A 477 -0.72 48.98 -30.88
CA CYS A 477 -1.21 50.31 -30.54
C CYS A 477 -2.68 50.21 -30.11
N ALA A 478 -3.02 50.66 -28.91
CA ALA A 478 -4.39 50.75 -28.43
C ALA A 478 -4.83 52.22 -28.36
N THR A 479 -6.06 52.51 -28.81
CA THR A 479 -6.68 53.83 -28.70
C THR A 479 -7.35 54.02 -27.34
N LEU A 480 -7.03 55.11 -26.65
CA LEU A 480 -7.71 55.50 -25.41
C LEU A 480 -9.17 55.91 -25.73
N LYS A 481 -10.15 55.06 -25.41
CA LYS A 481 -11.53 55.53 -25.24
C LYS A 481 -11.62 56.26 -23.91
N ALA A 482 -12.05 57.53 -23.96
CA ALA A 482 -12.28 58.33 -22.77
C ALA A 482 -13.26 57.62 -21.82
N PRO A 483 -12.98 57.52 -20.51
CA PRO A 483 -13.96 57.05 -19.54
C PRO A 483 -15.05 58.10 -19.41
N SER A 484 -16.30 57.72 -19.68
CA SER A 484 -17.45 58.49 -19.23
C SER A 484 -17.51 58.44 -17.70
N ASN A 485 -17.28 59.59 -17.06
CA ASN A 485 -17.43 59.87 -15.63
C ASN A 485 -16.81 58.83 -14.67
N GLY A 486 -15.50 58.94 -14.45
CA GLY A 486 -14.80 58.28 -13.34
C GLY A 486 -14.22 59.33 -12.39
N SER A 487 -14.68 59.34 -11.14
CA SER A 487 -14.08 60.10 -10.04
C SER A 487 -12.57 59.79 -9.93
N PHE A 488 -11.73 60.82 -9.99
CA PHE A 488 -10.29 60.68 -9.87
C PHE A 488 -9.94 60.42 -8.40
N THR A 489 -9.64 59.17 -8.07
CA THR A 489 -8.93 58.84 -6.83
C THR A 489 -7.45 58.80 -7.17
N PRO A 490 -6.61 59.74 -6.69
CA PRO A 490 -5.19 59.64 -6.91
C PRO A 490 -4.70 58.32 -6.32
N GLY A 491 -3.91 57.57 -7.10
CA GLY A 491 -3.26 56.36 -6.60
C GLY A 491 -2.43 56.68 -5.35
N PRO A 492 -2.19 55.70 -4.46
CA PRO A 492 -1.76 55.95 -3.08
C PRO A 492 -0.45 56.74 -2.91
N CYS A 493 0.36 56.90 -3.97
CA CYS A 493 1.71 57.50 -3.96
C CYS A 493 1.87 58.92 -4.51
N MET A 494 0.78 59.63 -4.77
CA MET A 494 0.84 61.03 -5.18
C MET A 494 0.09 61.89 -4.20
N ASP A 495 0.74 62.94 -3.70
CA ASP A 495 0.08 63.99 -2.94
C ASP A 495 -0.23 65.15 -3.90
N CYS A 496 -1.52 65.32 -4.18
CA CYS A 496 -2.00 66.25 -5.20
C CYS A 496 -2.75 67.40 -4.54
N SER A 497 -2.33 68.63 -4.83
CA SER A 497 -3.02 69.83 -4.39
C SER A 497 -3.46 70.68 -5.58
N CYS A 498 -4.61 71.32 -5.43
CA CYS A 498 -5.17 72.16 -6.48
C CYS A 498 -4.41 73.50 -6.50
N GLY A 499 -3.73 73.79 -7.60
CA GLY A 499 -3.03 75.06 -7.81
C GLY A 499 -4.02 76.21 -8.05
N SER A 500 -3.55 77.44 -7.89
CA SER A 500 -4.34 78.65 -8.13
C SER A 500 -4.48 79.02 -9.60
N ASP A 501 -3.73 78.35 -10.48
CA ASP A 501 -3.74 78.61 -11.93
C ASP A 501 -4.84 77.77 -12.59
N MET A 502 -5.54 78.37 -13.55
CA MET A 502 -6.74 77.78 -14.17
C MET A 502 -6.46 77.45 -15.64
N ASP A 503 -6.79 76.24 -16.07
CA ASP A 503 -6.60 75.81 -17.46
C ASP A 503 -7.55 76.62 -18.38
N PRO A 504 -7.04 77.34 -19.38
CA PRO A 504 -7.83 78.27 -20.18
C PRO A 504 -8.85 77.59 -21.11
N THR A 505 -8.77 76.28 -21.30
CA THR A 505 -9.67 75.50 -22.16
C THR A 505 -10.80 74.85 -21.37
N THR A 506 -10.48 74.34 -20.17
CA THR A 506 -11.45 73.60 -19.35
C THR A 506 -12.02 74.42 -18.19
N SER A 507 -11.46 75.60 -17.91
CA SER A 507 -11.87 76.45 -16.78
C SER A 507 -11.84 75.71 -15.44
N LEU A 508 -10.87 74.81 -15.24
CA LEU A 508 -10.64 74.11 -13.98
C LEU A 508 -9.26 74.46 -13.43
N ASN A 509 -9.14 74.47 -12.11
CA ASN A 509 -7.86 74.70 -11.43
C ASN A 509 -6.89 73.54 -11.72
N ILE A 510 -5.65 73.89 -12.05
CA ILE A 510 -4.61 72.94 -12.43
C ILE A 510 -4.12 72.21 -11.17
N ILE A 511 -4.33 70.90 -11.14
CA ILE A 511 -3.88 70.04 -10.03
C ILE A 511 -2.38 69.79 -10.17
N THR A 512 -1.62 70.10 -9.12
CA THR A 512 -0.18 69.82 -9.04
C THR A 512 0.05 68.64 -8.10
N CYS A 513 0.58 67.55 -8.63
CA CYS A 513 0.90 66.35 -7.85
C CYS A 513 2.40 66.26 -7.58
N LYS A 514 2.77 66.00 -6.32
CA LYS A 514 4.14 65.68 -5.93
C LYS A 514 4.24 64.20 -5.53
N PRO A 515 5.29 63.49 -5.96
CA PRO A 515 5.51 62.12 -5.55
C PRO A 515 5.88 62.06 -4.07
N VAL A 516 5.22 61.17 -3.31
CA VAL A 516 5.56 60.91 -1.91
C VAL A 516 6.85 60.09 -1.86
N VAL A 517 7.91 60.65 -1.26
CA VAL A 517 9.20 59.96 -1.11
C VAL A 517 9.17 59.13 0.18
N CYS A 518 9.25 57.81 0.05
CA CYS A 518 9.26 56.88 1.18
C CYS A 518 10.66 56.73 1.78
N ASN A 519 10.77 56.70 3.10
CA ASN A 519 12.01 56.31 3.78
C ASN A 519 12.11 54.77 3.79
N THR A 520 13.10 54.23 3.09
CA THR A 520 13.37 52.79 2.97
C THR A 520 14.43 52.27 3.93
N SER A 521 14.99 53.14 4.78
CA SER A 521 16.02 52.75 5.76
C SER A 521 15.39 52.09 6.98
N CYS A 522 15.76 50.83 7.24
CA CYS A 522 15.32 50.06 8.40
C CYS A 522 16.47 49.82 9.39
N SER A 523 16.12 49.64 10.67
CA SER A 523 17.03 49.23 11.73
C SER A 523 17.63 47.83 11.46
N GLU A 524 18.82 47.53 11.99
CA GLU A 524 19.44 46.22 11.82
C GLU A 524 18.50 45.07 12.27
N GLY A 525 18.35 44.04 11.43
CA GLY A 525 17.44 42.91 11.64
C GLY A 525 16.06 43.04 10.97
N TYR A 526 15.76 44.22 10.41
CA TYR A 526 14.51 44.51 9.70
C TYR A 526 14.77 44.87 8.25
N GLU A 527 13.86 44.46 7.36
CA GLU A 527 13.96 44.70 5.93
C GLU A 527 12.70 45.40 5.41
N TYR A 528 12.86 46.39 4.55
CA TYR A 528 11.74 47.16 4.01
C TYR A 528 10.95 46.33 3.00
N GLN A 529 9.67 46.08 3.30
CA GLN A 529 8.77 45.38 2.39
C GLN A 529 7.62 46.25 1.93
N THR A 530 7.44 46.33 0.61
CA THR A 530 6.30 46.98 -0.03
C THR A 530 5.04 46.12 0.09
N ALA A 531 3.93 46.71 0.55
CA ALA A 531 2.64 46.04 0.64
C ALA A 531 1.71 46.50 -0.50
N ALA A 532 1.01 45.55 -1.13
CA ALA A 532 0.09 45.84 -2.23
C ALA A 532 -1.00 46.83 -1.80
N GLY A 533 -1.15 47.94 -2.54
CA GLY A 533 -2.16 48.96 -2.29
C GLY A 533 -1.78 50.10 -1.32
N LYS A 534 -0.55 50.10 -0.76
CA LYS A 534 -0.02 51.21 0.06
C LYS A 534 1.14 51.89 -0.65
N CYS A 535 1.34 53.19 -0.42
CA CYS A 535 2.44 53.89 -1.07
C CYS A 535 3.82 53.51 -0.52
N CYS A 536 3.97 53.63 0.80
CA CYS A 536 5.19 53.23 1.48
C CYS A 536 4.98 51.88 2.13
N GLY A 537 5.95 50.99 1.94
CA GLY A 537 6.12 49.74 2.67
C GLY A 537 6.47 49.95 4.15
N ALA A 538 6.62 48.85 4.87
CA ALA A 538 7.00 48.83 6.28
C ALA A 538 8.24 47.96 6.49
N CYS A 539 9.05 48.30 7.49
CA CYS A 539 10.17 47.47 7.91
C CYS A 539 9.63 46.21 8.63
N VAL A 540 9.84 45.04 8.05
CA VAL A 540 9.41 43.76 8.61
C VAL A 540 10.63 43.04 9.18
N GLN A 541 10.50 42.48 10.37
CA GLN A 541 11.59 41.76 11.03
C GLN A 541 11.90 40.48 10.26
N LYS A 542 13.13 40.34 9.77
CA LYS A 542 13.60 39.14 9.07
C LYS A 542 14.61 38.36 9.88
N SER A 543 15.34 39.03 10.75
CA SER A 543 16.32 38.40 11.63
C SER A 543 16.33 39.00 13.03
N CYS A 544 16.63 38.16 14.01
CA CYS A 544 16.92 38.53 15.39
C CYS A 544 18.42 38.67 15.56
N ILE A 545 18.87 39.77 16.14
CA ILE A 545 20.28 40.06 16.36
C ILE A 545 20.58 39.88 17.85
N PHE A 546 21.55 39.02 18.19
CA PHE A 546 22.00 38.79 19.56
C PHE A 546 23.51 39.01 19.67
N THR A 547 23.91 39.89 20.58
CA THR A 547 25.32 40.17 20.87
C THR A 547 25.74 39.39 22.11
N SER A 548 26.62 38.42 21.94
CA SER A 548 27.20 37.66 23.06
C SER A 548 28.20 38.52 23.83
N GLY A 549 28.47 38.18 25.10
CA GLY A 549 29.38 38.92 26.01
C GLY A 549 30.83 39.11 25.51
N ASN A 550 31.20 38.53 24.37
CA ASN A 550 32.46 38.73 23.66
C ASN A 550 32.36 39.72 22.47
N LEU A 551 31.29 40.55 22.39
CA LEU A 551 31.03 41.55 21.34
C LEU A 551 30.81 40.98 19.92
N THR A 552 30.62 39.66 19.77
CA THR A 552 30.22 39.04 18.50
C THR A 552 28.70 39.12 18.31
N VAL A 553 28.29 39.63 17.16
CA VAL A 553 26.89 39.81 16.75
C VAL A 553 26.42 38.60 15.94
N HIS A 554 25.39 37.90 16.42
CA HIS A 554 24.79 36.74 15.76
C HIS A 554 23.42 37.10 15.18
N VAL A 555 23.20 36.79 13.90
CA VAL A 555 21.98 37.09 13.16
C VAL A 555 21.20 35.77 12.95
N ILE A 556 19.98 35.69 13.44
CA ILE A 556 19.13 34.48 13.42
C ILE A 556 17.87 34.78 12.60
N GLU A 557 17.67 34.10 11.48
CA GLU A 557 16.47 34.28 10.64
C GLU A 557 15.20 33.75 11.30
N VAL A 558 14.10 34.51 11.20
CA VAL A 558 12.81 34.14 11.81
C VAL A 558 12.03 33.22 10.85
N GLY A 559 11.95 31.91 11.16
CA GLY A 559 11.00 31.01 10.49
C GLY A 559 11.39 29.55 10.23
N ILE A 560 12.58 29.04 10.61
CA ILE A 560 12.94 27.62 10.40
C ILE A 560 13.78 27.05 11.57
N GLY A 561 13.28 25.96 12.18
CA GLY A 561 14.05 24.74 12.54
C GLY A 561 14.98 24.73 13.77
N ILE A 562 14.67 23.82 14.70
CA ILE A 562 15.39 23.46 15.94
C ILE A 562 16.84 22.97 15.67
N LEU A 563 17.81 23.45 16.46
CA LEU A 563 19.22 23.04 16.44
C LEU A 563 19.43 21.78 17.33
N CYS A 564 19.85 20.64 16.75
CA CYS A 564 20.37 19.49 17.51
C CYS A 564 21.89 19.40 17.36
N CYS A 565 22.60 19.28 18.48
CA CYS A 565 24.06 19.10 18.52
C CYS A 565 24.41 17.64 18.86
N PHE A 566 25.35 17.03 18.13
CA PHE A 566 25.95 15.74 18.50
C PHE A 566 27.38 15.93 19.05
N LEU A 567 27.76 15.11 20.04
CA LEU A 567 29.12 14.96 20.55
C LEU A 567 29.82 13.81 19.82
N ILE A 568 30.96 14.08 19.17
CA ILE A 568 31.82 13.04 18.59
C ILE A 568 33.03 12.83 19.51
N PHE A 569 33.26 11.59 19.94
CA PHE A 569 34.43 11.20 20.74
C PHE A 569 35.52 10.60 19.82
N ASN A 570 36.72 11.17 19.83
CA ASN A 570 37.85 10.66 19.05
C ASN A 570 38.70 9.69 19.89
N ARG A 571 38.63 8.38 19.57
CA ARG A 571 39.24 7.28 20.35
C ARG A 571 40.77 7.12 20.20
N ARG A 572 41.50 8.05 19.55
CA ARG A 572 42.98 7.97 19.43
C ARG A 572 43.78 9.02 20.19
N LYS A 573 43.16 10.03 20.83
CA LYS A 573 43.94 11.08 21.55
C LYS A 573 43.40 11.55 22.91
N ASN A 574 42.28 11.01 23.41
CA ASN A 574 41.75 11.30 24.75
C ASN A 574 41.68 12.81 25.14
N GLU A 575 41.41 13.70 24.17
CA GLU A 575 41.16 15.12 24.39
C GLU A 575 39.92 15.57 23.60
N LYS A 576 39.05 16.37 24.24
CA LYS A 576 37.81 16.92 23.65
C LYS A 576 38.15 18.00 22.61
N LYS A 577 37.75 17.82 21.36
CA LYS A 577 37.78 18.90 20.34
C LYS A 577 36.51 18.92 19.49
N ASP A 578 35.88 20.10 19.53
CA ASP A 578 34.89 20.73 18.64
C ASP A 578 33.50 20.13 18.42
N ILE A 579 32.51 21.04 18.54
CA ILE A 579 31.10 20.91 18.19
C ILE A 579 30.95 21.34 16.72
N ARG A 580 30.33 20.51 15.88
CA ARG A 580 29.89 20.94 14.53
C ARG A 580 28.36 20.92 14.47
N CYS A 581 27.78 22.05 14.09
CA CYS A 581 26.36 22.21 13.79
C CYS A 581 26.19 22.43 12.28
N GLY A 582 25.19 21.81 11.68
CA GLY A 582 24.83 22.01 10.27
C GLY A 582 23.30 21.96 10.09
N ASN A 583 22.79 22.77 9.17
CA ASN A 583 21.37 22.86 8.84
C ASN A 583 20.92 21.67 7.99
N ILE A 584 19.83 20.99 8.39
CA ILE A 584 19.11 20.01 7.56
C ILE A 584 17.68 20.55 7.37
N PRO A 585 17.15 20.63 6.13
CA PRO A 585 15.77 21.03 5.90
C PRO A 585 14.81 19.97 6.44
N SER A 586 13.71 20.44 7.02
CA SER A 586 12.66 19.64 7.63
C SER A 586 11.90 18.81 6.58
N THR A 587 12.32 17.57 6.37
CA THR A 587 11.47 16.41 6.00
C THR A 587 12.34 15.15 6.04
N ASN A 588 12.39 14.51 7.22
CA ASN A 588 12.67 13.08 7.47
C ASN A 588 13.23 12.92 8.89
N ALA A 589 12.35 12.89 9.89
CA ALA A 589 12.66 12.31 11.18
C ALA A 589 12.04 10.92 11.24
N LEU A 590 12.83 9.90 10.87
CA LEU A 590 12.53 8.49 11.12
C LEU A 590 13.87 7.77 11.33
N PHE A 591 14.08 7.40 12.60
CA PHE A 591 14.87 6.29 13.15
C PHE A 591 15.94 5.62 12.26
N PHE A 592 17.20 5.70 12.71
CA PHE A 592 18.17 4.63 12.53
C PHE A 592 18.74 4.25 13.91
N LEU A 593 18.36 3.06 14.38
CA LEU A 593 19.09 2.31 15.39
C LEU A 593 20.39 1.79 14.75
N PRO A 594 21.52 1.75 15.46
CA PRO A 594 22.70 1.05 14.97
C PRO A 594 22.45 -0.46 15.01
N ALA A 595 22.65 -1.11 13.86
CA ALA A 595 22.94 -2.54 13.80
C ALA A 595 24.25 -2.77 14.57
N ASN A 596 24.17 -3.57 15.63
CA ASN A 596 25.32 -4.16 16.29
C ASN A 596 25.45 -5.62 15.84
N ASN A 597 26.70 -6.02 15.60
CA ASN A 597 27.19 -7.38 15.81
C ASN A 597 26.75 -7.94 17.16
#